data_AF-A0A6A3PHE4-F1
#
_entry.id   AF-A0A6A3PHE4-F1
#
_cell.length_a   1.000
_cell.length_b   1.000
_cell.length_c   1.000
_cell.angle_alpha   90.00
_cell.angle_beta   90.00
_cell.angle_gamma   90.00
#
_symmetry.space_group_name_H-M   'P 1'
#
loop_
_entity.id
_entity.type
_entity.pdbx_description
1 polymer ?
#
loop_
_entity_poly.entity_id
_entity_poly.type
_entity_poly.pdbx_seq_one_letter_code
_entity_poly.pdbx_strand_id
1 'polypeptide(L)'
;PSTSVDSKRVGAWQECNMEVNVAFYMTADMAKPYNSYVTDLQNDNLRVLIYACDADLMCNWNGNQAWTRALEFWHTRSCAQTRAAKRSPYLRRRYLYRSSAVASAASDWSCASARHCSTPHMGDYSMVSYHTIGM
;
A
#
# COMPACT_ATOMS: atom_id res chain seq x y z
N PRO A 1 -4.03 7.37 33.24
CA PRO A 1 -2.85 6.57 32.83
C PRO A 1 -1.71 7.50 32.39
N SER A 2 -0.66 7.62 33.19
CA SER A 2 0.54 8.36 32.81
C SER A 2 1.23 7.62 31.67
N THR A 3 1.26 8.22 30.48
CA THR A 3 2.11 7.73 29.40
C THR A 3 3.57 7.73 29.88
N SER A 4 4.36 6.72 29.53
CA SER A 4 5.79 6.61 29.89
C SER A 4 6.68 7.67 29.22
N VAL A 5 6.11 8.80 28.81
CA VAL A 5 6.76 9.85 28.04
C VAL A 5 7.02 11.03 28.97
N ASP A 6 8.23 11.60 28.90
CA ASP A 6 8.62 12.78 29.69
C ASP A 6 7.88 14.02 29.19
N SER A 7 6.77 14.35 29.85
CA SER A 7 5.90 15.49 29.53
C SER A 7 6.56 16.86 29.70
N LYS A 8 7.75 16.95 30.31
CA LYS A 8 8.52 18.20 30.37
C LYS A 8 9.32 18.46 29.09
N ARG A 9 9.54 17.43 28.26
CA ARG A 9 10.35 17.51 27.04
C ARG A 9 9.54 17.43 25.75
N VAL A 10 8.27 17.02 25.83
CA VAL A 10 7.40 16.88 24.66
C VAL A 10 6.12 17.69 24.83
N GLY A 11 5.62 18.21 23.71
CA GLY A 11 4.33 18.89 23.66
C GLY A 11 3.13 17.94 23.69
N ALA A 12 1.93 18.52 23.57
CA ALA A 12 0.71 17.74 23.40
C ALA A 12 0.77 16.92 22.11
N TRP A 13 0.19 15.71 22.14
CA TRP A 13 0.10 14.86 20.96
C TRP A 13 -0.75 15.54 19.88
N GLN A 14 -0.29 15.45 18.64
CA GLN A 14 -1.00 15.92 17.45
C GLN A 14 -0.91 14.83 16.38
N GLU A 15 -1.99 14.67 15.61
CA GLU A 15 -2.06 13.66 14.54
C GLU A 15 -1.07 13.95 13.41
N CYS A 16 -0.97 15.23 13.03
CA CYS A 16 -0.08 15.70 11.97
C CYS A 16 0.66 16.97 12.42
N ASN A 17 1.98 17.03 12.20
CA ASN A 17 2.76 18.25 12.34
C ASN A 17 2.82 18.98 10.98
N MET A 18 2.14 20.12 10.89
CA MET A 18 2.06 20.88 9.64
C MET A 18 3.36 21.61 9.28
N GLU A 19 4.22 21.93 10.26
CA GLU A 19 5.52 22.54 9.99
C GLU A 19 6.44 21.56 9.25
N VAL A 20 6.46 20.31 9.70
CA VAL A 20 7.19 19.22 9.02
C VAL A 20 6.61 18.98 7.62
N ASN A 21 5.27 18.96 7.49
CA ASN A 21 4.61 18.82 6.19
C ASN A 21 5.05 19.91 5.20
N VAL A 22 5.04 21.16 5.63
CA VAL A 22 5.48 22.30 4.81
C VAL A 22 6.96 22.19 4.45
N ALA A 23 7.82 21.74 5.37
CA ALA A 23 9.24 21.57 5.08
C ALA A 23 9.48 20.59 3.91
N PHE A 24 8.83 19.43 3.91
CA PHE A 24 8.92 18.46 2.80
C PHE A 24 8.32 19.00 1.50
N TYR A 25 7.22 19.76 1.60
CA TYR A 25 6.60 20.39 0.44
C TYR A 25 7.54 21.41 -0.22
N MET A 26 8.21 22.25 0.57
CA MET A 26 9.16 23.27 0.09
C MET A 26 10.41 22.66 -0.57
N THR A 27 10.75 21.41 -0.25
CA THR A 27 11.81 20.66 -0.93
C THR A 27 11.33 19.86 -2.15
N ALA A 28 10.08 20.08 -2.57
CA ALA A 28 9.42 19.35 -3.65
C ALA A 28 9.46 17.82 -3.49
N ASP A 29 9.47 17.34 -2.24
CA ASP A 29 9.74 15.93 -1.96
C ASP A 29 8.66 15.01 -2.54
N MET A 30 7.39 15.47 -2.51
CA MET A 30 6.23 14.74 -3.02
C MET A 30 6.27 14.47 -4.53
N ALA A 31 7.11 15.19 -5.29
CA ALA A 31 7.22 15.05 -6.74
C ALA A 31 8.38 14.14 -7.18
N LYS A 32 9.18 13.62 -6.24
CA LYS A 32 10.31 12.75 -6.57
C LYS A 32 9.84 11.37 -7.06
N PRO A 33 10.58 10.72 -7.97
CA PRO A 33 10.17 9.46 -8.61
C PRO A 33 10.45 8.23 -7.71
N TYR A 34 9.79 8.17 -6.55
CA TYR A 34 9.96 7.10 -5.56
C TYR A 34 9.49 5.72 -6.02
N ASN A 35 8.65 5.67 -7.07
CA ASN A 35 8.20 4.41 -7.67
C ASN A 35 9.35 3.55 -8.20
N SER A 36 10.49 4.15 -8.56
CA SER A 36 11.69 3.41 -9.03
C SER A 36 12.26 2.49 -7.94
N TYR A 37 12.21 2.88 -6.67
CA TYR A 37 12.67 2.03 -5.58
C TYR A 37 11.86 0.75 -5.44
N VAL A 38 10.60 0.74 -5.88
CA VAL A 38 9.80 -0.50 -5.90
C VAL A 38 10.35 -1.48 -6.93
N THR A 39 10.86 -0.98 -8.06
CA THR A 39 11.59 -1.81 -9.04
C THR A 39 12.86 -2.38 -8.42
N ASP A 40 13.61 -1.61 -7.65
CA ASP A 40 14.83 -2.11 -6.98
C ASP A 40 14.51 -3.23 -5.99
N LEU A 41 13.46 -3.07 -5.18
CA LEU A 41 13.00 -4.12 -4.25
C LEU A 41 12.61 -5.42 -4.99
N GLN A 42 11.86 -5.27 -6.09
CA GLN A 42 11.50 -6.40 -6.96
C GLN A 42 12.74 -7.06 -7.58
N ASN A 43 13.73 -6.24 -7.96
CA ASN A 43 14.97 -6.71 -8.53
C ASN A 43 15.79 -7.50 -7.48
N ASP A 44 15.65 -7.19 -6.21
CA ASP A 44 16.27 -7.94 -5.11
C ASP A 44 15.42 -9.15 -4.65
N ASN A 45 14.43 -9.56 -5.46
CA ASN A 45 13.54 -10.70 -5.20
C ASN A 45 12.72 -10.54 -3.90
N LEU A 46 12.40 -9.30 -3.52
CA LEU A 46 11.48 -9.00 -2.42
C LEU A 46 10.04 -8.99 -2.90
N ARG A 47 9.14 -9.57 -2.10
CA ARG A 47 7.71 -9.59 -2.40
C ARG A 47 7.07 -8.26 -2.06
N VAL A 48 6.37 -7.64 -3.01
CA VAL A 48 5.69 -6.35 -2.83
C VAL A 48 4.16 -6.48 -2.97
N LEU A 49 3.44 -5.92 -2.00
CA LEU A 49 1.97 -5.79 -2.04
C LEU A 49 1.57 -4.32 -2.09
N ILE A 50 0.91 -3.91 -3.18
CA ILE A 50 0.28 -2.59 -3.31
C ILE A 50 -1.21 -2.73 -3.05
N TYR A 51 -1.66 -2.16 -1.93
CA TYR A 51 -3.05 -2.20 -1.51
C TYR A 51 -3.66 -0.80 -1.60
N ALA A 52 -4.80 -0.67 -2.27
CA ALA A 52 -5.48 0.61 -2.42
C ALA A 52 -7.01 0.47 -2.34
N CYS A 53 -7.63 1.47 -1.73
CA CYS A 53 -9.08 1.55 -1.56
C CYS A 53 -9.74 2.20 -2.79
N ASP A 54 -10.93 1.76 -3.17
CA ASP A 54 -11.61 2.28 -4.37
C ASP A 54 -12.52 3.49 -4.13
N ALA A 55 -12.76 3.89 -2.87
CA ALA A 55 -13.43 5.14 -2.51
C ALA A 55 -12.48 6.21 -1.95
N ASP A 56 -11.17 6.04 -2.16
CA ASP A 56 -10.17 7.07 -1.87
C ASP A 56 -9.93 7.95 -3.11
N LEU A 57 -10.11 9.27 -2.96
CA LEU A 57 -9.83 10.24 -4.02
C LEU A 57 -8.38 10.72 -4.03
N MET A 58 -7.70 10.72 -2.87
CA MET A 58 -6.32 11.20 -2.74
C MET A 58 -5.32 10.18 -3.29
N CYS A 59 -5.44 8.91 -2.89
CA CYS A 59 -4.56 7.81 -3.33
C CYS A 59 -5.34 6.71 -4.05
N ASN A 60 -6.11 7.11 -5.06
CA ASN A 60 -7.12 6.27 -5.69
C ASN A 60 -6.59 4.96 -6.28
N TRP A 61 -7.47 3.94 -6.32
CA TRP A 61 -7.19 2.64 -6.92
C TRP A 61 -6.71 2.74 -8.38
N ASN A 62 -7.30 3.62 -9.21
CA ASN A 62 -6.99 3.65 -10.64
C ASN A 62 -5.56 4.12 -10.90
N GLY A 63 -5.10 5.16 -10.18
CA GLY A 63 -3.72 5.63 -10.22
C GLY A 63 -2.76 4.55 -9.76
N ASN A 64 -3.06 3.91 -8.62
CA ASN A 64 -2.26 2.80 -8.10
C ASN A 64 -2.16 1.62 -9.08
N GLN A 65 -3.26 1.27 -9.72
CA GLN A 65 -3.28 0.23 -10.74
C GLN A 65 -2.50 0.61 -12.00
N ALA A 66 -2.54 1.88 -12.41
CA ALA A 66 -1.85 2.33 -13.61
C ALA A 66 -0.33 2.26 -13.46
N TRP A 67 0.23 2.85 -12.40
CA TRP A 67 1.69 2.89 -12.24
C TRP A 67 2.29 1.51 -11.97
N THR A 68 1.62 0.66 -11.18
CA THR A 68 2.10 -0.71 -10.90
C THR A 68 2.13 -1.59 -12.14
N ARG A 69 1.21 -1.39 -13.08
CA ARG A 69 1.21 -2.10 -14.37
C ARG A 69 2.29 -1.61 -15.33
N ALA A 70 2.81 -0.40 -15.12
CA ALA A 70 3.87 0.22 -15.90
C ALA A 70 5.28 -0.03 -15.31
N LEU A 71 5.40 -0.61 -14.12
CA LEU A 71 6.70 -0.98 -13.55
C LEU A 71 7.36 -2.07 -14.39
N GLU A 72 8.64 -1.90 -14.69
CA GLU A 72 9.49 -2.90 -15.32
C GLU A 72 10.59 -3.34 -14.35
N PHE A 73 10.94 -4.62 -14.34
CA PHE A 73 12.00 -5.22 -13.51
C PHE A 73 12.67 -6.40 -14.24
N TRP A 74 13.90 -6.79 -13.86
CA TRP A 74 14.81 -7.62 -14.69
C TRP A 74 14.28 -8.99 -15.09
N HIS A 75 13.31 -9.54 -14.36
CA HIS A 75 12.67 -10.82 -14.67
C HIS A 75 11.55 -10.76 -15.72
N THR A 76 11.42 -9.62 -16.42
CA THR A 76 10.53 -9.43 -17.59
C THR A 76 9.06 -9.72 -17.32
N ARG A 77 8.49 -9.11 -16.28
CA ARG A 77 7.05 -8.95 -16.13
C ARG A 77 6.76 -7.64 -15.43
N SER A 78 5.94 -6.76 -15.98
CA SER A 78 5.28 -5.80 -15.09
C SER A 78 4.38 -6.54 -14.10
N CYS A 79 3.92 -5.89 -13.02
CA CYS A 79 2.94 -6.50 -12.11
C CYS A 79 1.65 -6.95 -12.86
N ALA A 80 1.42 -6.49 -14.10
CA ALA A 80 0.34 -6.92 -14.98
C ALA A 80 0.63 -8.23 -15.73
N GLN A 81 1.90 -8.50 -16.06
CA GLN A 81 2.34 -9.52 -17.01
C GLN A 81 2.74 -10.84 -16.35
N THR A 82 2.62 -10.94 -15.03
CA THR A 82 2.57 -12.21 -14.34
C THR A 82 1.48 -13.09 -14.94
N ARG A 83 1.91 -14.11 -15.70
CA ARG A 83 1.15 -15.08 -16.55
C ARG A 83 -0.10 -15.72 -15.90
N ALA A 84 -0.41 -15.42 -14.65
CA ALA A 84 -1.51 -15.96 -13.86
C ALA A 84 -2.44 -14.90 -13.23
N ALA A 85 -2.30 -13.60 -13.55
CA ALA A 85 -3.08 -12.53 -12.90
C ALA A 85 -4.57 -12.51 -13.30
N LYS A 86 -5.32 -13.54 -12.86
CA LYS A 86 -6.78 -13.48 -12.81
C LYS A 86 -7.16 -12.55 -11.66
N ARG A 87 -7.95 -11.52 -11.96
CA ARG A 87 -8.62 -10.73 -10.92
C ARG A 87 -9.65 -11.63 -10.26
N SER A 88 -9.34 -12.12 -9.07
CA SER A 88 -10.28 -12.91 -8.29
C SER A 88 -10.92 -12.03 -7.21
N PRO A 89 -12.23 -12.12 -6.99
CA PRO A 89 -12.78 -11.66 -5.71
C PRO A 89 -12.01 -12.31 -4.56
N TYR A 90 -11.61 -11.49 -3.59
CA TYR A 90 -11.14 -11.95 -2.30
C TYR A 90 -12.21 -11.64 -1.26
N LEU A 91 -12.78 -12.72 -0.70
CA LEU A 91 -13.75 -12.66 0.38
C LEU A 91 -13.00 -12.74 1.70
N ARG A 92 -13.22 -11.78 2.61
CA ARG A 92 -12.70 -11.90 3.98
C ARG A 92 -13.53 -12.95 4.71
N ARG A 93 -12.89 -14.00 5.23
CA ARG A 93 -13.56 -15.13 5.93
C ARG A 93 -14.51 -14.69 7.06
N ARG A 94 -14.27 -13.52 7.66
CA ARG A 94 -15.01 -13.02 8.83
C ARG A 94 -16.31 -12.28 8.47
N TYR A 95 -16.45 -11.80 7.23
CA TYR A 95 -17.66 -11.16 6.72
C TYR A 95 -17.89 -11.73 5.32
N LEU A 96 -18.99 -12.46 5.08
CA LEU A 96 -19.40 -12.96 3.75
C LEU A 96 -19.74 -11.83 2.75
N TYR A 97 -19.20 -10.63 2.98
CA TYR A 97 -19.24 -9.47 2.12
C TYR A 97 -18.00 -9.45 1.23
N ARG A 98 -18.17 -9.00 -0.01
CA ARG A 98 -17.07 -8.89 -0.99
C ARG A 98 -16.16 -7.72 -0.62
N SER A 99 -15.18 -7.97 0.24
CA SER A 99 -14.32 -6.91 0.78
C SER A 99 -13.26 -6.42 -0.21
N SER A 100 -12.82 -7.23 -1.16
CA SER A 100 -11.72 -6.84 -2.05
C SER A 100 -11.68 -7.61 -3.36
N ALA A 101 -11.04 -7.04 -4.38
CA ALA A 101 -10.62 -7.73 -5.60
C ALA A 101 -9.10 -7.78 -5.62
N VAL A 102 -8.53 -8.98 -5.61
CA VAL A 102 -7.09 -9.19 -5.69
C VAL A 102 -6.76 -9.47 -7.16
N ALA A 103 -5.90 -8.65 -7.76
CA ALA A 103 -5.19 -9.07 -8.96
C ALA A 103 -4.01 -9.90 -8.47
N SER A 104 -4.16 -11.23 -8.49
CA SER A 104 -3.13 -12.11 -7.93
C SER A 104 -1.86 -12.05 -8.76
N ALA A 105 -0.76 -12.14 -8.04
CA ALA A 105 0.59 -12.27 -8.52
C ALA A 105 0.76 -13.43 -9.50
N ALA A 106 1.93 -13.50 -10.12
CA ALA A 106 2.42 -14.75 -10.66
C ALA A 106 2.39 -15.81 -9.54
N SER A 107 2.49 -17.07 -9.93
CA SER A 107 2.66 -18.20 -9.01
C SER A 107 3.79 -18.00 -7.97
N ASP A 108 4.65 -16.99 -8.13
CA ASP A 108 5.79 -16.63 -7.29
C ASP A 108 5.53 -15.50 -6.26
N TRP A 109 4.35 -14.86 -6.23
CA TRP A 109 4.06 -13.74 -5.31
C TRP A 109 5.04 -12.56 -5.38
N SER A 110 5.78 -12.42 -6.48
CA SER A 110 6.76 -11.34 -6.65
C SER A 110 6.10 -9.96 -6.48
N CYS A 111 5.04 -9.68 -7.26
CA CYS A 111 4.23 -8.46 -7.10
C CYS A 111 2.73 -8.76 -7.09
N ALA A 112 1.98 -8.15 -6.16
CA ALA A 112 0.51 -8.22 -6.10
C ALA A 112 -0.13 -6.84 -5.92
N SER A 113 -1.30 -6.64 -6.53
CA SER A 113 -2.15 -5.46 -6.28
C SER A 113 -3.54 -5.84 -5.79
N ALA A 114 -3.99 -5.22 -4.71
CA ALA A 114 -5.26 -5.53 -4.06
C ALA A 114 -6.14 -4.29 -3.95
N ARG A 115 -7.35 -4.38 -4.50
CA ARG A 115 -8.39 -3.35 -4.40
C ARG A 115 -9.28 -3.67 -3.23
N HIS A 116 -9.46 -2.74 -2.29
CA HIS A 116 -10.52 -2.86 -1.30
C HIS A 116 -11.77 -2.12 -1.73
N CYS A 117 -12.92 -2.78 -1.60
CA CYS A 117 -14.19 -2.26 -2.09
C CYS A 117 -14.88 -1.39 -1.03
N SER A 118 -15.41 -0.25 -1.48
CA SER A 118 -16.21 0.69 -0.71
C SER A 118 -15.49 1.24 0.52
N THR A 119 -14.17 1.41 0.43
CA THR A 119 -13.33 1.88 1.55
C THR A 119 -12.72 3.25 1.28
N PRO A 120 -12.73 4.15 2.27
CA PRO A 120 -12.05 5.44 2.18
C PRO A 120 -10.53 5.26 2.33
N HIS A 121 -9.79 6.38 2.30
CA HIS A 121 -8.31 6.41 2.41
C HIS A 121 -7.78 5.50 3.53
N MET A 122 -8.39 5.57 4.72
CA MET A 122 -8.13 4.64 5.82
C MET A 122 -9.09 3.45 5.74
N GLY A 123 -8.73 2.45 4.93
CA GLY A 123 -9.64 1.35 4.57
C GLY A 123 -10.17 0.53 5.75
N ASP A 124 -9.42 0.43 6.86
CA ASP A 124 -9.87 -0.23 8.08
C ASP A 124 -9.39 0.57 9.32
N TYR A 125 -10.25 1.40 9.94
CA TYR A 125 -9.99 1.90 11.31
C TYR A 125 -9.99 0.77 12.37
N SER A 126 -10.29 -0.47 11.98
CA SER A 126 -10.49 -1.64 12.86
C SER A 126 -9.54 -2.82 12.62
N MET A 127 -8.54 -2.71 11.72
CA MET A 127 -7.53 -3.78 11.51
C MET A 127 -6.11 -3.33 11.83
N VAL A 128 -5.82 -3.14 13.13
CA VAL A 128 -4.52 -3.58 13.64
C VAL A 128 -4.62 -5.09 13.82
N SER A 129 -4.28 -5.85 12.79
CA SER A 129 -4.15 -7.30 12.91
C SER A 129 -2.82 -7.72 12.32
N TYR A 130 -1.82 -7.86 13.20
CA TYR A 130 -0.60 -8.61 12.92
C TYR A 130 -0.99 -10.00 12.45
N HIS A 131 -0.83 -10.31 11.17
CA HIS A 131 -0.69 -11.68 10.70
C HIS A 131 0.67 -11.77 10.04
N THR A 132 1.63 -12.34 10.77
CA THR A 132 2.79 -13.02 10.20
C THR A 132 2.31 -13.93 9.09
N ILE A 133 2.71 -13.64 7.85
CA ILE A 133 2.70 -14.64 6.79
C ILE A 133 3.86 -15.59 7.13
N GLY A 134 3.56 -16.54 8.01
CA GLY A 134 4.43 -17.67 8.34
C GLY A 134 4.57 -18.59 7.12
N MET A 135 5.76 -19.18 7.04
CA MET A 135 6.20 -20.17 6.05
C MET A 135 5.24 -21.35 5.92
#